data_AF-A0A423U1P7-F1
#
_entry.id   AF-A0A423U1P7-F1
#
_cell.length_a   1.000
_cell.length_b   1.000
_cell.length_c   1.000
_cell.angle_alpha   90.00
_cell.angle_beta   90.00
_cell.angle_gamma   90.00
#
_symmetry.space_group_name_H-M   'P 1'
#
loop_
_entity.id
_entity.type
_entity.pdbx_description
1 polymer ?
#
loop_
_entity_poly.entity_id
_entity_poly.type
_entity_poly.pdbx_seq_one_letter_code
_entity_poly.pdbx_strand_id
1 'polypeptide(L)'
;MVNLTVKHLAVAAAALALALALVAPASAERTSECDFQRSVHNPGMVDIRCNCMQKLGQMNLSIAQLTIDQRDCSENGLELDWPVIETRVAPTIIVLEGAHVFFARHSSDHQWNSSIVSLEFRECSFGTLPSYAFTGLKLLETIRISQSSIDVIETGTYSNLNELRLIEIANSSVKEIQKRAFTDLPALKDLAFVYTTFGEISSEAVVLPRRFSGEVTRCNNFGRSVSHNEDILHEIIGRQLPSTGNLTLPEYGTRFFLFKNNIEIIRTLAINTEALGFLIVGGNHFDTIENKAFTMELYNECEISAALFVGNVFENLKTEALVGLRGRDGAAYQTFIALANNTFHRVEERGFMLSRNLVIFTVEENRFQCACGGFDWISSAESQYQRDLEKELALKGTCLDGTNLISFTSLCTDDGGESTTAQPANPTLPPQDPSGSDAPASSMFAIASSILSISICMLFA
;
A
#
# COMPACT_ATOMS: atom_id res chain seq x y z
N MET A 1 -57.77 -48.94 -41.45
CA MET A 1 -57.42 -47.63 -40.86
C MET A 1 -56.61 -47.88 -39.60
N VAL A 2 -55.55 -47.09 -39.41
CA VAL A 2 -54.63 -47.02 -38.26
C VAL A 2 -53.73 -48.25 -38.02
N ASN A 3 -52.62 -48.37 -38.78
CA ASN A 3 -51.32 -48.78 -38.20
C ASN A 3 -50.09 -48.69 -39.14
N LEU A 4 -50.07 -47.79 -40.14
CA LEU A 4 -48.94 -47.71 -41.09
C LEU A 4 -48.21 -46.35 -41.20
N THR A 5 -48.47 -45.40 -40.30
CA THR A 5 -47.84 -44.06 -40.35
C THR A 5 -46.85 -43.77 -39.20
N VAL A 6 -46.67 -44.67 -38.22
CA VAL A 6 -45.70 -44.47 -37.12
C VAL A 6 -44.32 -45.09 -37.39
N LYS A 7 -44.23 -46.11 -38.26
CA LYS A 7 -42.94 -46.78 -38.56
C LYS A 7 -42.02 -45.99 -39.51
N HIS A 8 -42.54 -45.05 -40.31
CA HIS A 8 -41.70 -44.26 -41.22
C HIS A 8 -41.13 -42.97 -40.59
N LEU A 9 -41.71 -42.46 -39.49
CA LEU A 9 -41.12 -41.34 -38.74
C LEU A 9 -39.95 -41.78 -37.85
N ALA A 10 -39.98 -43.00 -37.30
CA ALA A 10 -38.90 -43.51 -36.46
C ALA A 10 -37.61 -43.80 -37.24
N VAL A 11 -37.73 -44.23 -38.51
CA VAL A 11 -36.57 -44.52 -39.37
C VAL A 11 -35.93 -43.23 -39.90
N ALA A 12 -36.71 -42.16 -40.13
CA ALA A 12 -36.18 -40.86 -40.49
C ALA A 12 -35.47 -40.17 -39.31
N ALA A 13 -35.97 -40.32 -38.08
CA ALA A 13 -35.31 -39.80 -36.87
C ALA A 13 -34.00 -40.55 -36.54
N ALA A 14 -33.95 -41.86 -36.77
CA ALA A 14 -32.72 -42.65 -36.58
C ALA A 14 -31.66 -42.36 -37.65
N ALA A 15 -32.05 -42.11 -38.90
CA ALA A 15 -31.12 -41.73 -39.97
C ALA A 15 -30.56 -40.31 -39.79
N LEU A 16 -31.33 -39.37 -39.24
CA LEU A 16 -30.85 -38.03 -38.91
C LEU A 16 -29.90 -38.04 -37.69
N ALA A 17 -30.17 -38.90 -36.70
CA ALA A 17 -29.28 -39.10 -35.54
C ALA A 17 -27.95 -39.78 -35.92
N LEU A 18 -27.95 -40.66 -36.94
CA LEU A 18 -26.73 -41.32 -37.42
C LEU A 18 -25.91 -40.43 -38.38
N ALA A 19 -26.56 -39.50 -39.10
CA ALA A 19 -25.88 -38.52 -39.96
C ALA A 19 -25.32 -37.31 -39.18
N LEU A 20 -25.84 -37.01 -37.98
CA LEU A 20 -25.27 -36.04 -37.03
C LEU A 20 -24.15 -36.61 -36.16
N ALA A 21 -23.88 -37.93 -36.23
CA ALA A 21 -22.80 -38.58 -35.50
C ALA A 21 -21.50 -38.76 -36.33
N LEU A 22 -21.47 -38.32 -37.59
CA LEU A 22 -20.34 -38.50 -38.52
C LEU A 22 -19.65 -37.21 -38.96
N VAL A 23 -19.98 -36.08 -38.34
CA VAL A 23 -19.15 -34.86 -38.36
C VAL A 23 -19.05 -34.33 -36.92
N ALA A 24 -18.49 -35.14 -36.03
CA ALA A 24 -17.82 -34.59 -34.86
C ALA A 24 -16.50 -33.99 -35.36
N PRO A 25 -16.14 -32.74 -35.01
CA PRO A 25 -14.77 -32.31 -35.18
C PRO A 25 -13.91 -33.24 -34.30
N ALA A 26 -13.07 -34.03 -34.96
CA ALA A 26 -11.91 -34.61 -34.35
C ALA A 26 -10.92 -33.47 -34.06
N SER A 27 -11.05 -32.85 -32.90
CA SER A 27 -10.04 -32.07 -32.16
C SER A 27 -10.74 -31.38 -30.98
N ALA A 28 -10.28 -31.41 -29.74
CA ALA A 28 -9.02 -31.84 -29.20
C ALA A 28 -9.29 -32.77 -28.01
N GLU A 29 -8.46 -33.78 -27.87
CA GLU A 29 -8.13 -34.32 -26.56
C GLU A 29 -7.99 -33.13 -25.60
N ARG A 30 -8.62 -33.17 -24.41
CA ARG A 30 -8.08 -32.41 -23.28
C ARG A 30 -6.72 -33.02 -22.97
N THR A 31 -5.73 -32.71 -23.80
CA THR A 31 -4.36 -32.72 -23.37
C THR A 31 -4.34 -31.72 -22.23
N SER A 32 -4.15 -32.23 -21.01
CA SER A 32 -3.44 -31.52 -19.95
C SER A 32 -2.02 -31.24 -20.46
N GLU A 33 -1.93 -30.52 -21.58
CA GLU A 33 -0.70 -30.16 -22.23
C GLU A 33 -0.15 -29.06 -21.37
N CYS A 34 1.03 -29.37 -20.88
CA CYS A 34 1.76 -28.38 -20.17
C CYS A 34 2.15 -27.29 -21.14
N ASP A 35 1.48 -26.13 -21.02
CA ASP A 35 1.74 -24.98 -21.87
C ASP A 35 3.06 -24.34 -21.43
N PHE A 36 4.16 -24.99 -21.81
CA PHE A 36 5.51 -24.47 -21.70
C PHE A 36 5.78 -23.70 -22.97
N GLN A 37 5.60 -22.38 -22.91
CA GLN A 37 5.90 -21.52 -24.04
C GLN A 37 7.17 -20.74 -23.72
N ARG A 38 8.21 -20.96 -24.53
CA ARG A 38 9.28 -19.96 -24.62
C ARG A 38 8.70 -18.73 -25.28
N SER A 39 8.96 -17.57 -24.68
CA SER A 39 8.58 -16.32 -25.32
C SER A 39 9.23 -16.23 -26.70
N VAL A 40 8.41 -15.97 -27.72
CA VAL A 40 8.87 -15.80 -29.11
C VAL A 40 9.79 -14.57 -29.22
N HIS A 41 9.58 -13.58 -28.36
CA HIS A 41 10.33 -12.32 -28.36
C HIS A 41 11.54 -12.35 -27.42
N ASN A 42 11.52 -13.19 -26.38
CA ASN A 42 12.62 -13.34 -25.45
C ASN A 42 12.93 -14.84 -25.23
N PRO A 43 13.90 -15.42 -25.96
CA PRO A 43 14.26 -16.83 -25.84
C PRO A 43 14.73 -17.24 -24.43
N GLY A 44 15.11 -16.26 -23.60
CA GLY A 44 15.45 -16.44 -22.19
C GLY A 44 14.27 -16.35 -21.23
N MET A 45 13.03 -16.32 -21.72
CA MET A 45 11.82 -16.27 -20.88
C MET A 45 10.95 -17.51 -21.12
N VAL A 46 10.43 -18.08 -20.03
CA VAL A 46 9.51 -19.22 -20.07
C VAL A 46 8.29 -18.92 -19.21
N ASP A 47 7.11 -19.18 -19.78
CA ASP A 47 5.83 -19.07 -19.11
C ASP A 47 5.28 -20.47 -18.80
N ILE A 48 4.73 -20.64 -17.59
CA ILE A 48 4.28 -21.92 -17.06
C ILE A 48 2.95 -21.74 -16.34
N ARG A 49 1.99 -22.63 -16.64
CA ARG A 49 0.72 -22.77 -15.88
C ARG A 49 0.79 -23.91 -14.87
N CYS A 50 -0.03 -23.88 -13.81
CA CYS A 50 0.07 -24.82 -12.66
C CYS A 50 0.25 -26.29 -12.99
N ASN A 51 -0.41 -26.77 -14.05
CA ASN A 51 -0.39 -28.16 -14.50
C ASN A 51 1.04 -28.70 -14.71
N CYS A 52 2.03 -27.80 -14.74
CA CYS A 52 3.43 -28.01 -15.08
C CYS A 52 4.41 -27.74 -13.96
N MET A 53 3.97 -27.16 -12.85
CA MET A 53 4.82 -26.88 -11.70
C MET A 53 5.46 -28.18 -11.16
N GLN A 54 4.71 -29.29 -11.15
CA GLN A 54 5.23 -30.61 -10.76
C GLN A 54 6.34 -31.12 -11.72
N LYS A 55 6.35 -30.66 -12.98
CA LYS A 55 7.32 -31.07 -14.00
C LYS A 55 8.57 -30.18 -14.03
N LEU A 56 8.50 -28.94 -13.53
CA LEU A 56 9.66 -28.05 -13.38
C LEU A 56 10.78 -28.71 -12.57
N GLY A 57 10.42 -29.38 -11.47
CA GLY A 57 11.37 -30.12 -10.61
C GLY A 57 12.12 -31.26 -11.31
N GLN A 58 11.75 -31.59 -12.55
CA GLN A 58 12.34 -32.69 -13.34
C GLN A 58 13.11 -32.19 -14.57
N MET A 59 13.09 -30.88 -14.86
CA MET A 59 13.72 -30.30 -16.05
C MET A 59 15.00 -29.55 -15.69
N ASN A 60 15.98 -29.56 -16.58
CA ASN A 60 17.17 -28.71 -16.46
C ASN A 60 17.16 -27.71 -17.62
N LEU A 61 16.85 -26.46 -17.30
CA LEU A 61 16.82 -25.31 -18.20
C LEU A 61 17.66 -24.19 -17.58
N SER A 62 18.11 -23.25 -18.41
CA SER A 62 18.74 -22.01 -17.97
C SER A 62 18.08 -20.88 -18.73
N ILE A 63 17.36 -20.02 -18.00
CA ILE A 63 16.57 -18.93 -18.54
C ILE A 63 16.78 -17.68 -17.70
N ALA A 64 16.56 -16.50 -18.26
CA ALA A 64 16.59 -15.25 -17.52
C ALA A 64 15.29 -15.04 -16.72
N GLN A 65 14.13 -15.33 -17.30
CA GLN A 65 12.84 -15.03 -16.69
C GLN A 65 11.91 -16.24 -16.66
N LEU A 66 11.30 -16.47 -15.50
CA LEU A 66 10.31 -17.51 -15.26
C LEU A 66 8.97 -16.86 -14.86
N THR A 67 7.90 -17.12 -15.61
CA THR A 67 6.53 -16.70 -15.24
C THR A 67 5.72 -17.91 -14.82
N ILE A 68 5.01 -17.81 -13.70
CA ILE A 68 4.14 -18.85 -13.17
C ILE A 68 2.73 -18.27 -13.00
N ASP A 69 1.76 -18.72 -13.79
CA ASP A 69 0.35 -18.31 -13.68
C ASP A 69 -0.51 -19.43 -13.07
N GLN A 70 -1.21 -19.11 -11.98
CA GLN A 70 -2.04 -20.02 -11.21
C GLN A 70 -3.55 -19.72 -11.19
N ARG A 71 -4.05 -18.76 -11.98
CA ARG A 71 -5.45 -18.31 -11.88
C ARG A 71 -6.51 -19.40 -12.10
N ASP A 72 -6.24 -20.38 -12.97
CA ASP A 72 -7.20 -21.40 -13.39
C ASP A 72 -6.93 -22.79 -12.79
N CYS A 73 -6.26 -22.83 -11.64
CA CYS A 73 -5.73 -24.08 -11.10
C CYS A 73 -6.65 -24.72 -10.08
N SER A 74 -6.71 -26.06 -10.12
CA SER A 74 -7.51 -26.84 -9.18
C SER A 74 -6.87 -27.03 -7.81
N GLU A 75 -5.55 -26.78 -7.69
CA GLU A 75 -4.82 -26.89 -6.43
C GLU A 75 -4.93 -25.60 -5.61
N ASN A 76 -5.10 -25.75 -4.30
CA ASN A 76 -5.43 -24.65 -3.40
C ASN A 76 -4.24 -23.79 -2.95
N GLY A 77 -3.03 -24.04 -3.47
CA GLY A 77 -1.89 -23.17 -3.22
C GLY A 77 -0.57 -23.69 -3.77
N LEU A 78 0.39 -22.78 -3.91
CA LEU A 78 1.72 -23.00 -4.43
C LEU A 78 2.76 -22.93 -3.31
N GLU A 79 3.44 -24.05 -3.06
CA GLU A 79 4.64 -24.07 -2.24
C GLU A 79 5.84 -23.60 -3.07
N LEU A 80 6.45 -22.49 -2.67
CA LEU A 80 7.69 -22.01 -3.27
C LEU A 80 8.91 -22.58 -2.56
N ASP A 81 9.67 -23.38 -3.30
CA ASP A 81 10.97 -23.93 -2.93
C ASP A 81 12.04 -23.35 -3.86
N TRP A 82 12.77 -22.34 -3.36
CA TRP A 82 13.80 -21.65 -4.14
C TRP A 82 14.93 -22.58 -4.61
N PRO A 83 15.47 -23.49 -3.77
CA PRO A 83 16.44 -24.49 -4.23
C PRO A 83 15.99 -25.29 -5.45
N VAL A 84 14.73 -25.73 -5.49
CA VAL A 84 14.21 -26.49 -6.64
C VAL A 84 14.18 -25.61 -7.88
N ILE A 85 13.71 -24.37 -7.78
CA ILE A 85 13.65 -23.45 -8.92
C ILE A 85 15.07 -23.11 -9.43
N GLU A 86 16.01 -22.82 -8.52
CA GLU A 86 17.38 -22.46 -8.86
C GLU A 86 18.15 -23.60 -9.51
N THR A 87 18.06 -24.82 -8.95
CA THR A 87 18.79 -25.97 -9.50
C THR A 87 18.28 -26.43 -10.86
N ARG A 88 17.02 -26.14 -11.18
CA ARG A 88 16.32 -26.65 -12.37
C ARG A 88 16.17 -25.62 -13.48
N VAL A 89 16.04 -24.35 -13.12
CA VAL A 89 15.71 -23.27 -14.04
C VAL A 89 16.75 -22.14 -14.01
N ALA A 90 17.35 -21.91 -12.84
CA ALA A 90 18.30 -20.82 -12.56
C ALA A 90 17.85 -19.44 -13.11
N PRO A 91 16.63 -18.97 -12.81
CA PRO A 91 16.14 -17.70 -13.32
C PRO A 91 16.75 -16.51 -12.57
N THR A 92 16.91 -15.38 -13.26
CA THR A 92 17.26 -14.10 -12.62
C THR A 92 16.01 -13.30 -12.24
N ILE A 93 14.90 -13.51 -12.93
CA ILE A 93 13.61 -12.85 -12.71
C ILE A 93 12.52 -13.91 -12.56
N ILE A 94 11.68 -13.78 -11.54
CA ILE A 94 10.49 -14.63 -11.40
C ILE A 94 9.26 -13.74 -11.27
N VAL A 95 8.23 -14.04 -12.07
CA VAL A 95 6.90 -13.43 -12.01
C VAL A 95 5.89 -14.50 -11.63
N LEU A 96 5.07 -14.24 -10.62
CA LEU A 96 4.00 -15.14 -10.19
C LEU A 96 2.66 -14.41 -10.31
N GLU A 97 1.68 -15.06 -10.92
CA GLU A 97 0.34 -14.50 -11.11
C GLU A 97 -0.72 -15.44 -10.52
N GLY A 98 -1.67 -14.92 -9.73
CA GLY A 98 -2.89 -15.63 -9.37
C GLY A 98 -2.71 -16.84 -8.45
N ALA A 99 -1.69 -16.84 -7.58
CA ALA A 99 -1.37 -17.99 -6.71
C ALA A 99 -1.70 -17.71 -5.23
N HIS A 100 -2.17 -18.73 -4.51
CA HIS A 100 -2.11 -18.73 -3.04
C HIS A 100 -0.74 -19.27 -2.60
N VAL A 101 0.18 -18.38 -2.26
CA VAL A 101 1.60 -18.69 -2.06
C VAL A 101 1.91 -18.98 -0.61
N PHE A 102 2.66 -20.07 -0.38
CA PHE A 102 3.33 -20.34 0.88
C PHE A 102 4.77 -20.78 0.60
N PHE A 103 5.66 -20.58 1.56
CA PHE A 103 7.10 -20.79 1.37
C PHE A 103 7.55 -22.09 2.03
N ALA A 104 8.34 -22.88 1.29
CA ALA A 104 8.99 -24.05 1.84
C ALA A 104 9.99 -23.63 2.93
N ARG A 105 10.00 -24.36 4.04
CA ARG A 105 10.92 -24.12 5.15
C ARG A 105 12.15 -24.99 5.00
N HIS A 106 13.32 -24.36 5.00
CA HIS A 106 14.60 -25.06 4.95
C HIS A 106 15.44 -24.80 6.20
N SER A 107 16.40 -25.69 6.50
CA SER A 107 17.35 -25.50 7.61
C SER A 107 18.24 -24.29 7.36
N SER A 108 18.46 -23.46 8.38
CA SER A 108 19.32 -22.26 8.35
C SER A 108 20.76 -22.51 7.91
N ASP A 109 21.23 -23.75 7.97
CA ASP A 109 22.62 -24.13 7.66
C ASP A 109 22.88 -24.29 6.16
N HIS A 110 21.84 -24.33 5.33
CA HIS A 110 21.98 -24.39 3.87
C HIS A 110 22.16 -22.99 3.30
N GLN A 111 23.42 -22.61 3.03
CA GLN A 111 23.73 -21.44 2.24
C GLN A 111 23.70 -21.81 0.75
N TRP A 112 22.56 -21.70 0.07
CA TRP A 112 22.58 -21.59 -1.38
C TRP A 112 22.77 -20.13 -1.79
N ASN A 113 23.46 -19.92 -2.91
CA ASN A 113 23.64 -18.61 -3.51
C ASN A 113 22.76 -18.56 -4.76
N SER A 114 21.59 -17.98 -4.60
CA SER A 114 20.60 -17.81 -5.67
C SER A 114 21.06 -16.76 -6.69
N SER A 115 20.72 -16.96 -7.97
CA SER A 115 20.92 -15.99 -9.05
C SER A 115 19.73 -15.04 -9.25
N ILE A 116 18.64 -15.24 -8.50
CA ILE A 116 17.45 -14.40 -8.56
C ILE A 116 17.79 -12.98 -8.08
N VAL A 117 17.46 -12.02 -8.93
CA VAL A 117 17.65 -10.57 -8.72
C VAL A 117 16.31 -9.87 -8.55
N SER A 118 15.23 -10.37 -9.16
CA SER A 118 13.91 -9.74 -9.11
C SER A 118 12.80 -10.75 -8.90
N LEU A 119 11.93 -10.46 -7.94
CA LEU A 119 10.68 -11.19 -7.70
C LEU A 119 9.49 -10.26 -7.90
N GLU A 120 8.50 -10.74 -8.64
CA GLU A 120 7.23 -10.06 -8.84
C GLU A 120 6.07 -11.01 -8.54
N PHE A 121 5.14 -10.56 -7.71
CA PHE A 121 3.91 -11.27 -7.38
C PHE A 121 2.72 -10.40 -7.79
N ARG A 122 1.79 -10.94 -8.57
CA ARG A 122 0.59 -10.27 -9.06
C ARG A 122 -0.63 -11.10 -8.72
N GLU A 123 -1.70 -10.48 -8.23
CA GLU A 123 -2.94 -11.19 -7.93
C GLU A 123 -2.74 -12.41 -6.99
N CYS A 124 -1.72 -12.35 -6.12
CA CYS A 124 -1.38 -13.44 -5.22
C CYS A 124 -2.05 -13.25 -3.85
N SER A 125 -2.18 -14.34 -3.10
CA SER A 125 -2.57 -14.31 -1.69
C SER A 125 -1.51 -14.98 -0.82
N PHE A 126 -1.20 -14.34 0.30
CA PHE A 126 -0.24 -14.80 1.29
C PHE A 126 -0.90 -14.80 2.65
N GLY A 127 -1.02 -15.97 3.27
CA GLY A 127 -1.36 -16.02 4.70
C GLY A 127 -0.25 -15.36 5.53
N THR A 128 1.01 -15.63 5.21
CA THR A 128 2.13 -14.99 5.91
C THR A 128 3.32 -14.90 4.97
N LEU A 129 4.07 -13.80 5.02
CA LEU A 129 5.43 -13.72 4.51
C LEU A 129 6.39 -14.02 5.66
N PRO A 130 6.79 -15.29 5.87
CA PRO A 130 7.55 -15.66 7.04
C PRO A 130 9.00 -15.17 7.00
N SER A 131 9.68 -15.22 8.15
CA SER A 131 11.10 -14.84 8.26
C SER A 131 12.06 -15.61 7.33
N TYR A 132 11.62 -16.75 6.80
CA TYR A 132 12.38 -17.59 5.87
C TYR A 132 11.94 -17.47 4.41
N ALA A 133 10.94 -16.63 4.12
CA ALA A 133 10.33 -16.51 2.79
C ALA A 133 11.36 -16.25 1.68
N PHE A 134 12.39 -15.45 1.96
CA PHE A 134 13.41 -15.04 0.99
C PHE A 134 14.83 -15.47 1.38
N THR A 135 14.96 -16.47 2.26
CA THR A 135 16.29 -16.94 2.71
C THR A 135 17.11 -17.52 1.54
N GLY A 136 18.38 -17.12 1.46
CA GLY A 136 19.32 -17.55 0.43
C GLY A 136 19.28 -16.75 -0.88
N LEU A 137 18.33 -15.80 -1.02
CA LEU A 137 18.24 -14.89 -2.15
C LEU A 137 19.19 -13.68 -2.02
N LYS A 138 20.50 -13.96 -1.88
CA LYS A 138 21.51 -12.95 -1.52
C LYS A 138 21.71 -11.85 -2.57
N LEU A 139 21.38 -12.13 -3.83
CA LEU A 139 21.48 -11.18 -4.95
C LEU A 139 20.16 -10.46 -5.25
N LEU A 140 19.11 -10.68 -4.44
CA LEU A 140 17.81 -10.10 -4.67
C LEU A 140 17.87 -8.57 -4.50
N GLU A 141 17.59 -7.84 -5.58
CA GLU A 141 17.57 -6.39 -5.60
C GLU A 141 16.16 -5.81 -5.55
N THR A 142 15.16 -6.55 -6.07
CA THR A 142 13.79 -6.04 -6.22
C THR A 142 12.75 -7.06 -5.80
N ILE A 143 11.78 -6.60 -4.98
CA ILE A 143 10.55 -7.32 -4.69
C ILE A 143 9.38 -6.40 -5.02
N ARG A 144 8.50 -6.84 -5.92
CA ARG A 144 7.22 -6.18 -6.22
C ARG A 144 6.06 -7.11 -5.90
N ILE A 145 5.08 -6.59 -5.18
CA ILE A 145 3.83 -7.30 -4.89
C ILE A 145 2.69 -6.37 -5.32
N SER A 146 1.86 -6.82 -6.24
CA SER A 146 0.75 -6.02 -6.77
C SER A 146 -0.56 -6.77 -6.76
N GLN A 147 -1.67 -6.05 -6.56
CA GLN A 147 -3.02 -6.62 -6.61
C GLN A 147 -3.20 -7.85 -5.70
N SER A 148 -2.47 -7.88 -4.59
CA SER A 148 -2.34 -9.08 -3.75
C SER A 148 -2.91 -8.86 -2.35
N SER A 149 -3.04 -9.94 -1.59
CA SER A 149 -3.43 -9.90 -0.17
C SER A 149 -2.35 -10.55 0.68
N ILE A 150 -1.95 -9.87 1.76
CA ILE A 150 -0.95 -10.33 2.71
C ILE A 150 -1.58 -10.21 4.11
N ASP A 151 -1.79 -11.31 4.83
CA ASP A 151 -2.29 -11.17 6.21
C ASP A 151 -1.18 -10.65 7.13
N VAL A 152 0.01 -11.24 7.07
CA VAL A 152 1.11 -10.88 7.98
C VAL A 152 2.45 -10.78 7.26
N ILE A 153 3.15 -9.66 7.44
CA ILE A 153 4.59 -9.56 7.18
C ILE A 153 5.30 -9.79 8.51
N GLU A 154 5.97 -10.94 8.65
CA GLU A 154 6.60 -11.34 9.91
C GLU A 154 7.88 -10.56 10.23
N THR A 155 8.28 -10.60 11.51
CA THR A 155 9.62 -10.18 11.91
C THR A 155 10.69 -10.90 11.08
N GLY A 156 11.57 -10.13 10.43
CA GLY A 156 12.71 -10.66 9.71
C GLY A 156 12.41 -11.30 8.35
N THR A 157 11.22 -11.08 7.77
CA THR A 157 10.88 -11.51 6.40
C THR A 157 11.98 -11.17 5.38
N TYR A 158 12.57 -9.98 5.50
CA TYR A 158 13.58 -9.46 4.58
C TYR A 158 15.01 -9.53 5.14
N SER A 159 15.25 -10.30 6.20
CA SER A 159 16.57 -10.36 6.85
C SER A 159 17.65 -10.93 5.91
N ASN A 160 18.86 -10.37 6.02
CA ASN A 160 20.06 -10.75 5.24
C ASN A 160 19.97 -10.52 3.73
N LEU A 161 18.98 -9.77 3.24
CA LEU A 161 18.89 -9.34 1.85
C LEU A 161 19.72 -8.06 1.62
N ASN A 162 21.05 -8.21 1.64
CA ASN A 162 21.98 -7.07 1.64
C ASN A 162 21.96 -6.24 0.35
N GLU A 163 21.57 -6.84 -0.77
CA GLU A 163 21.50 -6.16 -2.08
C GLU A 163 20.10 -5.60 -2.39
N LEU A 164 19.12 -5.79 -1.49
CA LEU A 164 17.74 -5.38 -1.73
C LEU A 164 17.63 -3.86 -1.77
N ARG A 165 17.21 -3.34 -2.91
CA ARG A 165 17.12 -1.91 -3.23
C ARG A 165 15.69 -1.41 -3.27
N LEU A 166 14.76 -2.26 -3.71
CA LEU A 166 13.36 -1.90 -3.87
C LEU A 166 12.45 -2.96 -3.23
N ILE A 167 11.56 -2.49 -2.36
CA ILE A 167 10.37 -3.21 -1.93
C ILE A 167 9.16 -2.36 -2.30
N GLU A 168 8.29 -2.88 -3.16
CA GLU A 168 7.07 -2.20 -3.61
C GLU A 168 5.85 -3.09 -3.37
N ILE A 169 4.85 -2.56 -2.65
CA ILE A 169 3.56 -3.20 -2.45
C ILE A 169 2.49 -2.25 -3.00
N ALA A 170 1.81 -2.65 -4.07
CA ALA A 170 0.89 -1.80 -4.83
C ALA A 170 -0.51 -2.41 -4.96
N ASN A 171 -1.57 -1.60 -4.88
CA ASN A 171 -2.96 -2.06 -5.06
C ASN A 171 -3.29 -3.30 -4.23
N SER A 172 -2.78 -3.41 -3.01
CA SER A 172 -2.80 -4.64 -2.22
C SER A 172 -3.46 -4.42 -0.86
N SER A 173 -3.64 -5.49 -0.11
CA SER A 173 -4.04 -5.42 1.30
C SER A 173 -2.96 -6.05 2.18
N VAL A 174 -2.61 -5.37 3.27
CA VAL A 174 -1.68 -5.85 4.29
C VAL A 174 -2.37 -5.74 5.64
N LYS A 175 -2.72 -6.85 6.26
CA LYS A 175 -3.45 -6.78 7.53
C LYS A 175 -2.53 -6.35 8.68
N GLU A 176 -1.34 -6.93 8.80
CA GLU A 176 -0.38 -6.61 9.86
C GLU A 176 1.07 -6.55 9.35
N ILE A 177 1.79 -5.49 9.71
CA ILE A 177 3.26 -5.44 9.62
C ILE A 177 3.82 -5.61 11.03
N GLN A 178 4.52 -6.71 11.28
CA GLN A 178 5.10 -7.00 12.59
C GLN A 178 6.33 -6.14 12.89
N LYS A 179 6.70 -6.10 14.18
CA LYS A 179 7.95 -5.48 14.63
C LYS A 179 9.13 -5.98 13.82
N ARG A 180 10.01 -5.07 13.42
CA ARG A 180 11.25 -5.35 12.68
C ARG A 180 11.02 -6.19 11.43
N ALA A 181 9.86 -6.05 10.79
CA ALA A 181 9.62 -6.62 9.47
C ALA A 181 10.62 -6.05 8.46
N PHE A 182 10.88 -4.74 8.54
CA PHE A 182 11.87 -4.05 7.71
C PHE A 182 13.07 -3.62 8.57
N THR A 183 14.01 -4.55 8.76
CA THR A 183 15.27 -4.32 9.49
C THR A 183 16.47 -4.77 8.66
N ASP A 184 17.62 -4.13 8.87
CA ASP A 184 18.90 -4.56 8.32
C ASP A 184 18.96 -4.66 6.78
N LEU A 185 18.42 -3.64 6.10
CA LEU A 185 18.45 -3.51 4.63
C LEU A 185 19.43 -2.41 4.18
N PRO A 186 20.74 -2.70 4.11
CA PRO A 186 21.78 -1.67 3.91
C PRO A 186 21.79 -1.04 2.52
N ALA A 187 21.29 -1.73 1.50
CA ALA A 187 21.21 -1.22 0.13
C ALA A 187 19.84 -0.63 -0.24
N LEU A 188 18.90 -0.58 0.71
CA LEU A 188 17.52 -0.18 0.42
C LEU A 188 17.47 1.28 -0.04
N LYS A 189 16.96 1.48 -1.26
CA LYS A 189 16.72 2.79 -1.84
C LYS A 189 15.27 3.18 -1.69
N ASP A 190 14.36 2.23 -1.91
CA ASP A 190 12.93 2.48 -1.99
C ASP A 190 12.15 1.45 -1.21
N LEU A 191 11.38 1.92 -0.24
CA LEU A 191 10.28 1.19 0.38
C LEU A 191 8.99 1.89 -0.02
N ALA A 192 8.14 1.25 -0.80
CA ALA A 192 6.95 1.87 -1.36
C ALA A 192 5.69 1.07 -1.09
N PHE A 193 4.69 1.74 -0.53
CA PHE A 193 3.33 1.23 -0.46
C PHE A 193 2.38 2.20 -1.15
N VAL A 194 1.69 1.69 -2.15
CA VAL A 194 0.87 2.49 -3.07
C VAL A 194 -0.51 1.86 -3.17
N TYR A 195 -1.59 2.62 -2.99
CA TYR A 195 -2.96 2.07 -3.06
C TYR A 195 -3.17 0.83 -2.18
N THR A 196 -2.56 0.81 -1.00
CA THR A 196 -2.57 -0.33 -0.07
C THR A 196 -3.47 -0.06 1.12
N THR A 197 -4.20 -1.08 1.58
CA THR A 197 -4.95 -1.00 2.84
C THR A 197 -4.17 -1.67 3.96
N PHE A 198 -4.01 -0.99 5.09
CA PHE A 198 -3.33 -1.49 6.29
C PHE A 198 -4.29 -1.57 7.47
N GLY A 199 -4.30 -2.72 8.15
CA GLY A 199 -4.86 -2.78 9.50
C GLY A 199 -3.91 -2.15 10.51
N GLU A 200 -2.67 -2.62 10.58
CA GLU A 200 -1.74 -2.11 11.58
C GLU A 200 -0.28 -2.07 11.10
N ILE A 201 0.39 -0.94 11.37
CA ILE A 201 1.85 -0.83 11.38
C ILE A 201 2.34 -0.90 12.83
N SER A 202 2.91 -2.06 13.22
CA SER A 202 3.35 -2.32 14.59
C SER A 202 4.51 -1.43 15.04
N SER A 203 4.72 -1.31 16.35
CA SER A 203 5.92 -0.70 16.93
C SER A 203 7.20 -1.32 16.38
N GLU A 204 8.18 -0.48 16.04
CA GLU A 204 9.45 -0.86 15.42
C GLU A 204 9.28 -1.63 14.10
N ALA A 205 8.16 -1.54 13.39
CA ALA A 205 7.96 -2.23 12.11
C ALA A 205 9.06 -1.88 11.09
N VAL A 206 9.46 -0.61 11.04
CA VAL A 206 10.51 -0.10 10.15
C VAL A 206 11.69 0.43 10.97
N VAL A 207 12.80 -0.30 10.92
CA VAL A 207 14.05 0.06 11.61
C VAL A 207 15.23 -0.06 10.66
N LEU A 208 15.64 1.07 10.07
CA LEU A 208 16.76 1.12 9.12
C LEU A 208 17.92 1.89 9.76
N PRO A 209 18.93 1.19 10.29
CA PRO A 209 20.08 1.84 10.91
C PRO A 209 20.97 2.49 9.84
N ARG A 210 21.58 3.63 10.18
CA ARG A 210 22.66 4.19 9.36
C ARG A 210 23.84 3.23 9.34
N ARG A 211 24.28 2.84 8.14
CA ARG A 211 25.59 2.22 7.96
C ARG A 211 26.58 3.30 7.59
N PHE A 212 27.41 3.69 8.56
CA PHE A 212 28.63 4.43 8.27
C PHE A 212 29.57 3.48 7.52
N SER A 213 29.64 3.60 6.19
CA SER A 213 30.82 3.10 5.50
C SER A 213 32.00 3.92 6.03
N GLY A 214 33.07 3.27 6.47
CA GLY A 214 34.27 3.96 6.97
C GLY A 214 34.97 4.84 5.91
N GLU A 215 34.47 4.86 4.67
CA GLU A 215 34.77 5.91 3.71
C GLU A 215 33.91 7.11 4.02
N VAL A 216 34.54 8.23 4.36
CA VAL A 216 33.93 9.57 4.27
C VAL A 216 33.15 9.61 2.97
N THR A 217 31.81 9.69 3.04
CA THR A 217 30.98 9.74 1.84
C THR A 217 31.38 10.99 1.09
N ARG A 218 32.25 10.83 0.07
CA ARG A 218 32.68 11.96 -0.75
C ARG A 218 31.49 12.26 -1.66
N CYS A 219 30.71 13.27 -1.29
CA CYS A 219 29.59 13.82 -2.06
C CYS A 219 29.96 14.24 -3.51
N ASN A 220 31.22 14.05 -3.94
CA ASN A 220 31.82 14.59 -5.15
C ASN A 220 31.97 13.58 -6.32
N ASN A 221 31.65 12.30 -6.17
CA ASN A 221 32.12 11.27 -7.13
C ASN A 221 31.09 10.23 -7.61
N PHE A 222 29.80 10.52 -7.63
CA PHE A 222 28.84 9.65 -8.31
C PHE A 222 28.15 10.39 -9.44
N GLY A 223 28.44 9.96 -10.67
CA GLY A 223 27.78 10.48 -11.85
C GLY A 223 26.32 10.08 -11.84
N ARG A 224 25.43 11.04 -12.12
CA ARG A 224 23.99 10.87 -12.35
C ARG A 224 23.65 9.46 -12.82
N SER A 225 23.28 8.59 -11.90
CA SER A 225 22.76 7.29 -12.25
C SER A 225 21.26 7.48 -12.37
N VAL A 226 20.78 7.62 -13.60
CA VAL A 226 19.35 7.63 -13.91
C VAL A 226 18.80 6.25 -13.52
N SER A 227 18.24 6.15 -12.32
CA SER A 227 17.58 4.93 -11.87
C SER A 227 16.30 4.72 -12.68
N HIS A 228 16.07 3.50 -13.15
CA HIS A 228 14.96 3.12 -14.03
C HIS A 228 13.57 3.09 -13.34
N ASN A 229 13.33 3.89 -12.29
CA ASN A 229 12.04 3.98 -11.59
C ASN A 229 11.54 5.43 -11.45
N GLU A 230 11.77 6.24 -12.48
CA GLU A 230 11.21 7.59 -12.61
C GLU A 230 9.67 7.58 -12.69
N ASP A 231 9.04 6.46 -13.08
CA ASP A 231 7.61 6.42 -13.46
C ASP A 231 6.63 6.55 -12.28
N ILE A 232 6.84 5.84 -11.16
CA ILE A 232 5.97 5.93 -9.96
C ILE A 232 6.17 7.30 -9.28
N LEU A 233 7.40 7.81 -9.29
CA LEU A 233 7.80 9.06 -8.66
C LEU A 233 7.26 10.30 -9.40
N HIS A 234 7.33 10.29 -10.73
CA HIS A 234 6.71 11.33 -11.55
C HIS A 234 5.19 11.36 -11.40
N GLU A 235 4.54 10.22 -11.15
CA GLU A 235 3.09 10.19 -10.89
C GLU A 235 2.74 10.75 -9.50
N ILE A 236 3.49 10.38 -8.45
CA ILE A 236 3.25 10.81 -7.06
C ILE A 236 3.54 12.31 -6.88
N ILE A 237 4.70 12.78 -7.32
CA ILE A 237 5.16 14.16 -7.12
C ILE A 237 4.59 15.09 -8.21
N GLY A 238 4.54 14.63 -9.46
CA GLY A 238 4.14 15.46 -10.59
C GLY A 238 2.64 15.76 -10.67
N ARG A 239 1.76 14.93 -10.12
CA ARG A 239 0.29 15.13 -10.21
C ARG A 239 -0.34 15.81 -8.99
N GLN A 240 0.18 15.57 -7.78
CA GLN A 240 -0.46 16.01 -6.52
C GLN A 240 0.30 17.16 -5.83
N LEU A 241 1.51 17.47 -6.28
CA LEU A 241 2.35 18.54 -5.74
C LEU A 241 2.88 19.46 -6.85
N PRO A 242 2.02 20.18 -7.58
CA PRO A 242 2.47 21.09 -8.64
C PRO A 242 3.44 22.18 -8.14
N SER A 243 3.40 22.51 -6.84
CA SER A 243 4.30 23.46 -6.17
C SER A 243 5.61 22.86 -5.60
N THR A 244 5.82 21.54 -5.63
CA THR A 244 7.13 20.94 -5.28
C THR A 244 8.09 20.84 -6.46
N GLY A 245 7.79 21.46 -7.61
CA GLY A 245 8.66 21.44 -8.79
C GLY A 245 10.12 21.91 -8.54
N ASN A 246 10.40 22.48 -7.36
CA ASN A 246 11.74 22.86 -6.93
C ASN A 246 12.44 21.86 -5.99
N LEU A 247 11.73 20.86 -5.44
CA LEU A 247 12.32 19.80 -4.62
C LEU A 247 12.75 18.65 -5.52
N THR A 248 14.04 18.61 -5.84
CA THR A 248 14.65 17.46 -6.51
C THR A 248 14.75 16.30 -5.54
N LEU A 249 14.26 15.12 -5.93
CA LEU A 249 14.51 13.92 -5.16
C LEU A 249 16.01 13.65 -5.08
N PRO A 250 16.50 13.20 -3.92
CA PRO A 250 17.91 12.94 -3.74
C PRO A 250 18.29 11.65 -4.47
N GLU A 251 19.51 11.62 -4.99
CA GLU A 251 20.18 10.40 -5.43
C GLU A 251 20.63 9.54 -4.24
N TYR A 252 20.77 10.15 -3.04
CA TYR A 252 21.23 9.47 -1.81
C TYR A 252 20.14 9.30 -0.74
N GLY A 253 20.29 8.25 0.08
CA GLY A 253 19.40 7.95 1.20
C GLY A 253 18.21 7.08 0.83
N THR A 254 17.57 6.47 1.82
CA THR A 254 16.39 5.64 1.60
C THR A 254 15.14 6.51 1.51
N ARG A 255 14.27 6.19 0.56
CA ARG A 255 12.97 6.85 0.34
C ARG A 255 11.87 5.91 0.80
N PHE A 256 10.95 6.44 1.61
CA PHE A 256 9.78 5.71 2.08
C PHE A 256 8.51 6.37 1.55
N PHE A 257 7.76 5.63 0.74
CA PHE A 257 6.50 6.08 0.13
C PHE A 257 5.31 5.42 0.82
N LEU A 258 4.40 6.25 1.27
CA LEU A 258 3.04 5.89 1.61
C LEU A 258 2.13 6.74 0.71
N PHE A 259 1.63 6.16 -0.38
CA PHE A 259 0.78 6.88 -1.33
C PHE A 259 -0.60 6.24 -1.50
N LYS A 260 -1.65 7.04 -1.33
CA LYS A 260 -3.05 6.63 -1.51
C LYS A 260 -3.43 5.37 -0.74
N ASN A 261 -2.90 5.23 0.46
CA ASN A 261 -3.21 4.11 1.32
C ASN A 261 -4.39 4.41 2.24
N ASN A 262 -5.01 3.35 2.75
CA ASN A 262 -5.95 3.42 3.86
C ASN A 262 -5.32 2.73 5.07
N ILE A 263 -4.87 3.49 6.06
CA ILE A 263 -4.10 3.00 7.20
C ILE A 263 -4.94 3.17 8.47
N GLU A 264 -5.39 2.07 9.06
CA GLU A 264 -6.19 2.13 10.29
C GLU A 264 -5.31 2.63 11.46
N ILE A 265 -4.20 1.95 11.79
CA ILE A 265 -3.34 2.38 12.91
C ILE A 265 -1.85 2.41 12.56
N ILE A 266 -1.19 3.53 12.89
CA ILE A 266 0.26 3.59 13.07
C ILE A 266 0.58 3.61 14.56
N ARG A 267 1.22 2.55 15.05
CA ARG A 267 1.56 2.40 16.47
C ARG A 267 2.68 3.34 16.92
N THR A 268 2.77 3.55 18.23
CA THR A 268 3.92 4.19 18.87
C THR A 268 5.23 3.53 18.45
N LEU A 269 6.24 4.33 18.09
CA LEU A 269 7.55 3.88 17.61
C LEU A 269 7.53 3.03 16.32
N ALA A 270 6.44 3.04 15.55
CA ALA A 270 6.32 2.21 14.35
C ALA A 270 7.48 2.40 13.36
N ILE A 271 7.93 3.65 13.18
CA ILE A 271 9.01 3.97 12.25
C ILE A 271 10.15 4.63 13.03
N ASN A 272 11.19 3.84 13.29
CA ASN A 272 12.35 4.22 14.09
C ASN A 272 13.63 4.01 13.30
N THR A 273 14.10 5.07 12.63
CA THR A 273 15.12 4.95 11.58
C THR A 273 15.98 6.18 11.47
N GLU A 274 17.21 6.00 11.01
CA GLU A 274 18.13 7.11 10.75
C GLU A 274 18.63 7.14 9.29
N ALA A 275 18.24 6.15 8.49
CA ALA A 275 18.68 5.99 7.11
C ALA A 275 17.75 6.65 6.08
N LEU A 276 16.54 7.05 6.49
CA LEU A 276 15.59 7.69 5.57
C LEU A 276 16.05 9.09 5.20
N GLY A 277 16.24 9.36 3.92
CA GLY A 277 16.41 10.71 3.39
C GLY A 277 15.06 11.37 3.10
N PHE A 278 14.08 10.60 2.61
CA PHE A 278 12.76 11.11 2.27
C PHE A 278 11.65 10.22 2.85
N LEU A 279 10.68 10.88 3.46
CA LEU A 279 9.39 10.29 3.84
C LEU A 279 8.31 10.99 3.02
N ILE A 280 7.63 10.25 2.15
CA ILE A 280 6.66 10.80 1.19
C ILE A 280 5.31 10.17 1.49
N VAL A 281 4.42 10.96 2.05
CA VAL A 281 3.12 10.56 2.57
C VAL A 281 2.04 11.35 1.84
N GLY A 282 1.49 10.77 0.77
CA GLY A 282 0.57 11.45 -0.13
C GLY A 282 -0.79 10.77 -0.25
N GLY A 283 -1.89 11.52 -0.11
CA GLY A 283 -3.23 11.02 -0.44
C GLY A 283 -3.76 9.89 0.45
N ASN A 284 -3.20 9.70 1.66
CA ASN A 284 -3.59 8.60 2.54
C ASN A 284 -4.77 8.99 3.42
N HIS A 285 -5.48 7.97 3.92
CA HIS A 285 -6.41 8.08 5.03
C HIS A 285 -5.80 7.39 6.25
N PHE A 286 -5.76 8.08 7.39
CA PHE A 286 -5.25 7.56 8.66
C PHE A 286 -6.35 7.58 9.72
N ASP A 287 -6.77 6.42 10.23
CA ASP A 287 -7.78 6.40 11.30
C ASP A 287 -7.15 6.87 12.63
N THR A 288 -5.96 6.38 12.96
CA THR A 288 -5.20 6.85 14.13
C THR A 288 -3.68 6.76 13.92
N ILE A 289 -2.99 7.86 14.22
CA ILE A 289 -1.53 7.87 14.41
C ILE A 289 -1.26 8.05 15.90
N GLU A 290 -0.68 7.01 16.53
CA GLU A 290 -0.40 7.00 17.97
C GLU A 290 0.74 7.95 18.39
N ASN A 291 0.87 8.17 19.70
CA ASN A 291 1.89 9.03 20.28
C ASN A 291 3.28 8.58 19.83
N LYS A 292 4.14 9.51 19.40
CA LYS A 292 5.53 9.21 18.98
C LYS A 292 5.62 8.07 17.96
N ALA A 293 4.67 8.00 17.04
CA ALA A 293 4.66 7.00 15.96
C ALA A 293 5.94 7.03 15.12
N PHE A 294 6.49 8.22 14.94
CA PHE A 294 7.75 8.45 14.25
C PHE A 294 8.85 8.78 15.26
N THR A 295 9.99 8.12 15.17
CA THR A 295 11.22 8.49 15.89
C THR A 295 12.41 8.37 14.95
N MET A 296 12.66 9.40 14.16
CA MET A 296 13.64 9.37 13.10
C MET A 296 14.40 10.68 12.93
N GLU A 297 15.66 10.56 12.55
CA GLU A 297 16.46 11.66 12.02
C GLU A 297 16.63 11.47 10.51
N LEU A 298 16.13 12.41 9.72
CA LEU A 298 16.23 12.34 8.27
C LEU A 298 17.68 12.58 7.82
N TYR A 299 18.17 11.69 6.96
CA TYR A 299 19.52 11.69 6.44
C TYR A 299 19.71 12.73 5.33
N ASN A 300 20.64 13.66 5.54
CA ASN A 300 20.86 14.83 4.69
C ASN A 300 22.35 15.20 4.53
N GLU A 301 23.21 14.18 4.47
CA GLU A 301 24.67 14.41 4.44
C GLU A 301 25.16 14.87 3.07
N CYS A 302 24.64 14.30 1.99
CA CYS A 302 25.06 14.60 0.62
C CYS A 302 24.10 15.56 -0.10
N GLU A 303 22.83 15.58 0.30
CA GLU A 303 21.75 16.29 -0.37
C GLU A 303 20.68 16.70 0.66
N ILE A 304 19.68 17.44 0.19
CA ILE A 304 18.50 17.77 0.98
C ILE A 304 17.74 16.50 1.40
N SER A 305 16.94 16.62 2.45
CA SER A 305 16.00 15.58 2.90
C SER A 305 14.62 16.19 3.08
N ALA A 306 13.56 15.39 3.06
CA ALA A 306 12.23 15.92 3.34
C ALA A 306 11.24 14.90 3.93
N ALA A 307 10.34 15.40 4.78
CA ALA A 307 9.08 14.74 5.12
C ALA A 307 7.92 15.49 4.43
N LEU A 308 7.25 14.84 3.50
CA LEU A 308 6.17 15.43 2.70
C LEU A 308 4.84 14.77 3.09
N PHE A 309 3.95 15.53 3.74
CA PHE A 309 2.58 15.12 4.02
C PHE A 309 1.63 15.94 3.18
N VAL A 310 1.05 15.30 2.17
CA VAL A 310 0.24 15.99 1.16
C VAL A 310 -1.06 15.28 0.88
N GLY A 311 -2.17 16.01 0.87
CA GLY A 311 -3.44 15.42 0.42
C GLY A 311 -3.98 14.36 1.36
N ASN A 312 -3.50 14.27 2.61
CA ASN A 312 -3.91 13.21 3.53
C ASN A 312 -5.15 13.60 4.34
N VAL A 313 -5.86 12.60 4.83
CA VAL A 313 -6.93 12.72 5.80
C VAL A 313 -6.47 12.07 7.10
N PHE A 314 -6.43 12.83 8.18
CA PHE A 314 -6.09 12.37 9.52
C PHE A 314 -7.36 12.41 10.37
N GLU A 315 -7.93 11.24 10.66
CA GLU A 315 -9.08 11.13 11.56
C GLU A 315 -8.67 11.47 12.99
N ASN A 316 -7.55 10.90 13.45
CA ASN A 316 -7.04 11.13 14.81
C ASN A 316 -5.51 11.19 14.86
N LEU A 317 -4.98 12.40 15.05
CA LEU A 317 -3.56 12.63 15.28
C LEU A 317 -3.30 12.78 16.79
N LYS A 318 -2.70 11.77 17.40
CA LYS A 318 -2.41 11.73 18.84
C LYS A 318 -1.30 12.71 19.24
N THR A 319 -1.21 12.95 20.55
CA THR A 319 -0.19 13.82 21.15
C THR A 319 1.23 13.44 20.76
N GLU A 320 2.02 14.43 20.35
CA GLU A 320 3.42 14.24 19.94
C GLU A 320 3.62 13.21 18.80
N ALA A 321 2.58 12.88 18.02
CA ALA A 321 2.66 11.88 16.96
C ALA A 321 3.82 12.13 15.98
N LEU A 322 4.04 13.38 15.57
CA LEU A 322 5.06 13.79 14.59
C LEU A 322 6.36 14.30 15.23
N VAL A 323 6.47 14.37 16.57
CA VAL A 323 7.60 15.00 17.29
C VAL A 323 8.95 14.34 17.01
N GLY A 324 8.94 13.03 16.75
CA GLY A 324 10.16 12.34 16.44
C GLY A 324 10.62 12.51 15.00
N LEU A 325 9.93 13.27 14.14
CA LEU A 325 10.49 13.70 12.85
C LEU A 325 11.50 14.82 13.08
N ARG A 326 12.77 14.59 12.74
CA ARG A 326 13.85 15.55 13.01
C ARG A 326 14.84 15.66 11.86
N GLY A 327 15.33 16.87 11.61
CA GLY A 327 16.54 17.11 10.81
C GLY A 327 17.79 17.04 11.69
N ARG A 328 18.91 16.59 11.12
CA ARG A 328 20.20 16.51 11.82
C ARG A 328 20.71 17.90 12.23
N ASP A 329 21.13 18.04 13.49
CA ASP A 329 21.77 19.27 13.99
C ASP A 329 23.10 19.53 13.26
N GLY A 330 23.30 20.75 12.76
CA GLY A 330 24.55 21.17 12.12
C GLY A 330 24.84 20.50 10.77
N ALA A 331 23.82 19.94 10.11
CA ALA A 331 23.97 19.35 8.79
C ALA A 331 24.34 20.38 7.72
N ALA A 332 25.06 19.93 6.69
CA ALA A 332 25.46 20.75 5.55
C ALA A 332 24.26 21.15 4.65
N TYR A 333 23.23 20.30 4.60
CA TYR A 333 22.02 20.48 3.80
C TYR A 333 20.78 20.56 4.67
N GLN A 334 19.74 21.23 4.18
CA GLN A 334 18.49 21.42 4.90
C GLN A 334 17.60 20.16 4.86
N THR A 335 16.84 19.96 5.92
CA THR A 335 15.73 19.00 5.98
C THR A 335 14.43 19.78 5.90
N PHE A 336 13.57 19.46 4.95
CA PHE A 336 12.31 20.15 4.73
C PHE A 336 11.12 19.38 5.30
N ILE A 337 10.08 20.11 5.69
CA ILE A 337 8.76 19.53 5.95
C ILE A 337 7.71 20.26 5.14
N ALA A 338 6.81 19.49 4.50
CA ALA A 338 5.66 20.01 3.80
C ALA A 338 4.39 19.42 4.42
N LEU A 339 3.43 20.27 4.75
CA LEU A 339 2.09 19.91 5.21
C LEU A 339 1.09 20.60 4.28
N ALA A 340 0.78 20.01 3.12
CA ALA A 340 -0.09 20.67 2.12
C ALA A 340 -1.39 19.92 1.88
N ASN A 341 -2.50 20.63 1.72
CA ASN A 341 -3.78 20.04 1.32
C ASN A 341 -4.23 18.86 2.22
N ASN A 342 -3.94 18.93 3.53
CA ASN A 342 -4.36 17.87 4.44
C ASN A 342 -5.70 18.23 5.10
N THR A 343 -6.41 17.20 5.54
CA THR A 343 -7.64 17.31 6.31
C THR A 343 -7.43 16.68 7.68
N PHE A 344 -7.73 17.41 8.75
CA PHE A 344 -7.56 16.95 10.13
C PHE A 344 -8.90 16.97 10.86
N HIS A 345 -9.41 15.81 11.26
CA HIS A 345 -10.65 15.70 12.03
C HIS A 345 -10.41 15.87 13.53
N ARG A 346 -9.31 15.34 14.05
CA ARG A 346 -8.90 15.55 15.44
C ARG A 346 -7.38 15.63 15.54
N VAL A 347 -6.92 16.72 16.14
CA VAL A 347 -5.52 16.92 16.51
C VAL A 347 -5.47 17.06 18.02
N GLU A 348 -4.90 16.08 18.70
CA GLU A 348 -4.68 16.17 20.14
C GLU A 348 -3.57 17.17 20.46
N GLU A 349 -3.45 17.53 21.74
CA GLU A 349 -2.44 18.48 22.22
C GLU A 349 -1.05 18.13 21.67
N ARG A 350 -0.29 19.15 21.26
CA ARG A 350 1.09 18.99 20.74
C ARG A 350 1.21 18.13 19.48
N GLY A 351 0.14 17.94 18.71
CA GLY A 351 0.17 17.15 17.46
C GLY A 351 1.17 17.66 16.42
N PHE A 352 1.45 18.96 16.38
CA PHE A 352 2.39 19.61 15.45
C PHE A 352 3.67 20.14 16.11
N MET A 353 4.15 19.52 17.19
CA MET A 353 5.45 19.88 17.75
C MET A 353 6.58 19.33 16.85
N LEU A 354 7.19 20.19 16.03
CA LEU A 354 8.24 19.79 15.09
C LEU A 354 9.63 20.25 15.57
N SER A 355 10.67 19.53 15.15
CA SER A 355 12.05 19.92 15.45
C SER A 355 12.45 21.21 14.72
N ARG A 356 13.16 22.11 15.40
CA ARG A 356 13.66 23.38 14.84
C ARG A 356 14.57 23.24 13.61
N ASN A 357 15.14 22.04 13.40
CA ASN A 357 16.02 21.76 12.25
C ASN A 357 15.23 21.35 11.01
N LEU A 358 13.91 21.22 11.11
CA LEU A 358 13.03 21.08 9.97
C LEU A 358 12.70 22.48 9.44
N VAL A 359 13.02 22.72 8.18
CA VAL A 359 12.64 23.94 7.48
C VAL A 359 11.26 23.73 6.89
N ILE A 360 10.31 24.58 7.27
CA ILE A 360 8.95 24.52 6.72
C ILE A 360 9.04 24.95 5.26
N PHE A 361 8.66 24.04 4.36
CA PHE A 361 8.59 24.31 2.93
C PHE A 361 7.22 24.91 2.56
N THR A 362 6.14 24.30 3.04
CA THR A 362 4.77 24.80 2.86
C THR A 362 3.82 24.22 3.91
N VAL A 363 2.79 25.00 4.28
CA VAL A 363 1.69 24.60 5.15
C VAL A 363 0.31 24.97 4.57
N GLU A 364 0.20 24.98 3.24
CA GLU A 364 -0.98 25.50 2.53
C GLU A 364 -2.15 24.52 2.48
N GLU A 365 -3.36 25.07 2.36
CA GLU A 365 -4.60 24.32 2.10
C GLU A 365 -4.97 23.26 3.15
N ASN A 366 -4.52 23.43 4.39
CA ASN A 366 -4.93 22.54 5.48
C ASN A 366 -6.33 22.88 5.99
N ARG A 367 -7.16 21.84 6.14
CA ARG A 367 -8.55 21.94 6.61
C ARG A 367 -8.73 21.21 7.93
N PHE A 368 -9.46 21.80 8.87
CA PHE A 368 -9.63 21.29 10.22
C PHE A 368 -11.11 21.13 10.57
N GLN A 369 -11.48 20.05 11.25
CA GLN A 369 -12.76 19.96 11.93
C GLN A 369 -12.73 20.92 13.13
N CYS A 370 -13.42 22.04 12.99
CA CYS A 370 -13.41 23.08 14.00
C CYS A 370 -14.42 22.80 15.12
N ALA A 371 -13.91 22.73 16.34
CA ALA A 371 -14.68 22.68 17.58
C ALA A 371 -13.91 23.44 18.67
N CYS A 372 -14.60 24.14 19.58
CA CYS A 372 -13.92 24.79 20.69
C CYS A 372 -13.24 23.72 21.58
N GLY A 373 -11.97 23.94 21.94
CA GLY A 373 -11.09 22.93 22.58
C GLY A 373 -10.33 22.00 21.61
N GLY A 374 -10.67 21.99 20.31
CA GLY A 374 -9.94 21.21 19.29
C GLY A 374 -8.59 21.84 18.88
N PHE A 375 -8.23 22.97 19.47
CA PHE A 375 -7.11 23.82 19.07
C PHE A 375 -6.17 24.18 20.21
N ASP A 376 -6.19 23.41 21.31
CA ASP A 376 -5.34 23.63 22.48
C ASP A 376 -3.84 23.66 22.11
N TRP A 377 -3.47 23.02 20.99
CA TRP A 377 -2.14 23.07 20.43
C TRP A 377 -1.70 24.49 19.99
N ILE A 378 -2.60 25.40 19.57
CA ILE A 378 -2.29 26.76 19.03
C ILE A 378 -1.73 27.74 20.08
N SER A 379 -1.72 27.35 21.36
CA SER A 379 -1.14 28.18 22.45
C SER A 379 -0.14 27.42 23.30
N SER A 380 0.17 26.17 22.94
CA SER A 380 1.02 25.26 23.70
C SER A 380 2.52 25.38 23.37
N ALA A 381 2.90 26.35 22.54
CA ALA A 381 4.25 26.46 22.00
C ALA A 381 5.33 26.78 23.05
N GLU A 382 6.27 25.83 23.20
CA GLU A 382 7.43 25.95 24.09
C GLU A 382 8.59 26.77 23.48
N SER A 383 8.63 26.95 22.16
CA SER A 383 9.73 27.64 21.44
C SER A 383 9.24 28.68 20.43
N GLN A 384 10.11 29.62 20.03
CA GLN A 384 9.77 30.62 19.00
C GLN A 384 9.45 29.98 17.65
N TYR A 385 10.26 29.00 17.24
CA TYR A 385 10.02 28.22 16.02
C TYR A 385 8.63 27.56 16.04
N GLN A 386 8.25 26.96 17.17
CA GLN A 386 6.95 26.33 17.33
C GLN A 386 5.80 27.35 17.22
N ARG A 387 5.95 28.54 17.83
CA ARG A 387 4.98 29.63 17.69
C ARG A 387 4.81 30.08 16.25
N ASP A 388 5.92 30.18 15.50
CA ASP A 388 5.88 30.62 14.11
C ASP A 388 5.18 29.58 13.22
N LEU A 389 5.48 28.30 13.42
CA LEU A 389 4.79 27.18 12.75
C LEU A 389 3.28 27.17 13.03
N GLU A 390 2.89 27.19 14.31
CA GLU A 390 1.48 27.18 14.72
C GLU A 390 0.73 28.38 14.17
N LYS A 391 1.37 29.55 14.17
CA LYS A 391 0.83 30.76 13.56
C LYS A 391 0.65 30.62 12.06
N GLU A 392 1.62 30.07 11.33
CA GLU A 392 1.47 29.84 9.89
C GLU A 392 0.36 28.83 9.56
N LEU A 393 0.30 27.72 10.31
CA LEU A 393 -0.79 26.74 10.19
C LEU A 393 -2.15 27.36 10.47
N ALA A 394 -2.27 28.19 11.51
CA ALA A 394 -3.50 28.89 11.83
C ALA A 394 -3.89 29.90 10.73
N LEU A 395 -2.92 30.64 10.20
CA LEU A 395 -3.15 31.72 9.24
C LEU A 395 -3.50 31.20 7.84
N LYS A 396 -2.91 30.07 7.45
CA LYS A 396 -3.16 29.40 6.15
C LYS A 396 -4.23 28.29 6.25
N GLY A 397 -4.69 27.95 7.45
CA GLY A 397 -5.68 26.92 7.70
C GLY A 397 -7.13 27.42 7.61
N THR A 398 -8.04 26.49 7.31
CA THR A 398 -9.49 26.74 7.29
C THR A 398 -10.24 25.63 8.03
N CYS A 399 -11.45 25.92 8.48
CA CYS A 399 -12.40 24.93 8.92
C CYS A 399 -12.97 24.14 7.73
N LEU A 400 -13.53 22.94 7.97
CA LEU A 400 -14.17 22.14 6.91
C LEU A 400 -15.31 22.87 6.17
N ASP A 401 -15.96 23.83 6.83
CA ASP A 401 -17.01 24.69 6.23
C ASP A 401 -16.45 25.89 5.45
N GLY A 402 -15.12 26.05 5.39
CA GLY A 402 -14.43 27.13 4.70
C GLY A 402 -14.13 28.36 5.57
N THR A 403 -14.54 28.39 6.84
CA THR A 403 -14.24 29.49 7.76
C THR A 403 -12.73 29.61 7.99
N ASN A 404 -12.17 30.82 8.04
CA ASN A 404 -10.76 31.01 8.40
C ASN A 404 -10.51 30.56 9.85
N LEU A 405 -9.42 29.81 10.07
CA LEU A 405 -9.17 29.19 11.37
C LEU A 405 -8.90 30.21 12.49
N ILE A 406 -8.19 31.32 12.22
CA ILE A 406 -7.98 32.40 13.21
C ILE A 406 -9.31 33.06 13.58
N SER A 407 -10.16 33.31 12.59
CA SER A 407 -11.48 33.87 12.84
C SER A 407 -12.31 32.94 13.72
N PHE A 408 -12.28 31.63 13.46
CA PHE A 408 -12.98 30.63 14.29
C PHE A 408 -12.47 30.63 15.73
N THR A 409 -11.16 30.54 15.95
CA THR A 409 -10.60 30.45 17.32
C THR A 409 -10.88 31.70 18.15
N SER A 410 -10.97 32.88 17.52
CA SER A 410 -11.35 34.12 18.20
C SER A 410 -12.78 34.13 18.75
N LEU A 411 -13.67 33.27 18.22
CA LEU A 411 -15.06 33.12 18.68
C LEU A 411 -15.19 32.16 19.87
N CYS A 412 -14.17 31.32 20.11
CA CYS A 412 -14.10 30.44 21.27
C CYS A 412 -13.48 31.23 22.44
N THR A 413 -14.23 32.14 23.06
CA THR A 413 -13.81 32.81 24.31
C THR A 413 -14.03 31.89 25.52
N ASP A 414 -13.09 31.92 26.49
CA ASP A 414 -12.92 31.06 27.68
C ASP A 414 -14.09 30.93 28.67
N ASP A 415 -15.31 31.31 28.33
CA ASP A 415 -16.47 30.99 29.15
C ASP A 415 -16.98 29.62 28.70
N GLY A 416 -16.81 28.61 29.56
CA GLY A 416 -17.34 27.25 29.41
C GLY A 416 -18.87 27.18 29.35
N GLY A 417 -19.46 27.83 28.35
CA GLY A 417 -20.84 27.69 27.94
C GLY A 417 -20.88 26.91 26.65
N GLU A 418 -21.60 25.79 26.66
CA GLU A 418 -22.12 25.14 25.46
C GLU A 418 -22.64 26.23 24.51
N SER A 419 -21.93 26.47 23.41
CA SER A 419 -22.53 27.14 22.27
C SER A 419 -23.53 26.15 21.70
N THR A 420 -24.79 26.34 22.11
CA THR A 420 -25.94 25.59 21.64
C THR A 420 -25.88 25.47 20.13
N THR A 421 -25.73 24.24 19.67
CA THR A 421 -25.99 23.86 18.29
C THR A 421 -27.36 24.41 17.88
N ALA A 422 -27.37 25.20 16.81
CA ALA A 422 -28.58 25.47 16.06
C ALA A 422 -29.05 24.14 15.42
N GLN A 423 -29.83 23.34 16.16
CA GLN A 423 -30.69 22.33 15.57
C GLN A 423 -31.94 23.03 14.99
N PRO A 424 -32.37 22.68 13.77
CA PRO A 424 -33.65 23.17 13.25
C PRO A 424 -34.79 22.56 14.07
N ALA A 425 -35.66 23.43 14.58
CA ALA A 425 -36.81 23.08 15.40
C ALA A 425 -37.75 22.10 14.67
N ASN A 426 -38.00 20.96 15.31
CA ASN A 426 -39.10 20.06 14.98
C ASN A 426 -40.23 20.32 15.99
N PRO A 427 -41.47 20.65 15.59
CA PRO A 427 -42.52 20.99 16.54
C PRO A 427 -43.09 19.72 17.20
N THR A 428 -42.93 19.60 18.51
CA THR A 428 -43.56 18.56 19.34
C THR A 428 -45.03 18.90 19.63
N LEU A 429 -45.92 17.94 19.35
CA LEU A 429 -47.29 17.88 19.91
C LEU A 429 -47.27 17.41 21.37
N PRO A 430 -48.27 17.78 22.20
CA PRO A 430 -48.32 17.46 23.63
C PRO A 430 -48.79 16.01 23.90
N PRO A 431 -48.58 15.48 25.12
CA PRO A 431 -48.67 14.05 25.41
C PRO A 431 -50.11 13.61 25.69
N GLN A 432 -50.44 12.37 25.33
CA GLN A 432 -51.56 11.63 25.92
C GLN A 432 -51.09 10.25 26.41
N ASP A 433 -51.53 9.95 27.63
CA ASP A 433 -51.25 8.78 28.45
C ASP A 433 -51.86 7.46 27.90
N PRO A 434 -51.47 6.30 28.45
CA PRO A 434 -51.55 5.00 27.79
C PRO A 434 -52.79 4.18 28.18
N SER A 435 -53.32 3.40 27.23
CA SER A 435 -54.12 2.21 27.54
C SER A 435 -54.25 1.26 26.35
N GLY A 436 -53.92 -0.02 26.57
CA GLY A 436 -54.76 -1.12 26.08
C GLY A 436 -54.33 -1.88 24.83
N SER A 437 -53.79 -3.08 25.07
CA SER A 437 -54.15 -4.39 24.47
C SER A 437 -53.89 -4.70 22.98
N ASP A 438 -53.13 -5.79 22.82
CA ASP A 438 -53.34 -6.95 21.95
C ASP A 438 -53.15 -6.87 20.42
N ALA A 439 -52.34 -7.81 19.94
CA ALA A 439 -52.01 -8.14 18.54
C ALA A 439 -53.15 -8.91 17.82
N PRO A 440 -53.00 -9.53 16.62
CA PRO A 440 -52.01 -9.40 15.53
C PRO A 440 -52.63 -9.33 14.09
N ALA A 441 -51.73 -9.21 13.09
CA ALA A 441 -51.79 -9.78 11.74
C ALA A 441 -52.61 -9.14 10.58
N SER A 442 -51.87 -8.95 9.47
CA SER A 442 -52.18 -9.33 8.08
C SER A 442 -52.72 -8.31 7.05
N SER A 443 -51.92 -8.21 5.98
CA SER A 443 -52.28 -8.25 4.55
C SER A 443 -52.32 -6.96 3.70
N MET A 444 -51.40 -6.97 2.72
CA MET A 444 -51.53 -6.68 1.28
C MET A 444 -51.92 -5.27 0.79
N PHE A 445 -50.99 -4.63 0.05
CA PHE A 445 -51.03 -4.35 -1.41
C PHE A 445 -49.81 -3.43 -1.72
N ALA A 446 -48.69 -3.93 -2.24
CA ALA A 446 -48.36 -4.05 -3.67
C ALA A 446 -48.36 -2.72 -4.45
N ILE A 447 -47.17 -2.14 -4.66
CA ILE A 447 -46.75 -1.54 -5.95
C ILE A 447 -45.27 -1.88 -6.14
N ALA A 448 -44.97 -2.50 -7.28
CA ALA A 448 -43.63 -2.90 -7.72
C ALA A 448 -43.20 -2.10 -8.95
N SER A 449 -41.88 -2.09 -9.19
CA SER A 449 -41.19 -1.80 -10.46
C SER A 449 -41.15 -0.31 -10.85
N SER A 450 -40.01 0.35 -11.10
CA SER A 450 -38.85 0.04 -11.94
C SER A 450 -37.85 1.21 -11.73
N ILE A 451 -36.52 1.06 -11.73
CA ILE A 451 -35.64 1.11 -12.92
C ILE A 451 -34.23 0.76 -12.43
N LEU A 452 -33.64 -0.28 -13.04
CA LEU A 452 -32.22 -0.59 -13.04
C LEU A 452 -31.78 -0.51 -14.51
N SER A 453 -30.60 0.08 -14.77
CA SER A 453 -29.68 -0.14 -15.91
C SER A 453 -29.36 1.08 -16.78
N ILE A 454 -28.06 1.14 -17.16
CA ILE A 454 -27.40 1.91 -18.24
C ILE A 454 -26.91 3.31 -17.78
N SER A 455 -25.63 3.71 -17.80
CA SER A 455 -24.43 3.31 -18.57
C SER A 455 -23.16 3.79 -17.85
N ILE A 456 -22.19 2.93 -17.53
CA ILE A 456 -20.90 2.76 -18.24
C ILE A 456 -20.69 3.67 -19.45
N CYS A 457 -19.81 4.68 -19.30
CA CYS A 457 -18.88 5.21 -20.31
C CYS A 457 -18.11 6.40 -19.71
N MET A 458 -16.81 6.25 -19.46
CA MET A 458 -15.73 7.24 -19.68
C MET A 458 -14.45 6.75 -19.00
N LEU A 459 -13.80 5.81 -19.69
CA LEU A 459 -12.36 5.57 -19.64
C LEU A 459 -11.88 5.73 -21.09
N PHE A 460 -10.73 6.38 -21.26
CA PHE A 460 -10.08 6.84 -22.51
C PHE A 460 -10.43 8.26 -22.99
N ALA A 461 -9.70 9.23 -22.44
CA ALA A 461 -9.02 10.29 -23.20
C ALA A 461 -7.77 10.73 -22.42
#